data_AF-A0AB36FZB7-F1
#
_entry.id   AF-A0AB36FZB7-F1
#
_cell.length_a   1.000
_cell.length_b   1.000
_cell.length_c   1.000
_cell.angle_alpha   90.00
_cell.angle_beta   90.00
_cell.angle_gamma   90.00
#
_symmetry.space_group_name_H-M   'P 1'
#
loop_
_entity.id
_entity.type
_entity.pdbx_description
1 polymer ?
#
loop_
_entity_poly.entity_id
_entity_poly.type
_entity_poly.pdbx_seq_one_letter_code
_entity_poly.pdbx_strand_id
1 'polypeptide(L)'
;MNIFYRPLLSSIAFIFASFSVNSAIVTYNFNGLVSEIENSAQEFFDPFGLLGEQVTGSFTLDTSAPIRGRLETSYYWWSVHDNERPALTSSISFGDMLFKLNNEGVYIEEYDEYYPEEMLEMYDGPTFDDGHIGDGISLKDYARKTTLFSNGTLERTLHLSFGFRDFINDFLAFDEDTLLRDEMPDFTSPVSWFDNDLTSDSQSGGGSLRLIERVDDLNTGVTYPVDSTVRFTLTSVETVKVSSPTMNFSFYLLAGFLLFAKLRNREFFNNFFESQNQ
;
A
#
# COMPACT_ATOMS: atom_id res chain seq x y z
N MET A 1 -36.81 -20.90 -30.97
CA MET A 1 -35.59 -20.14 -31.30
C MET A 1 -34.57 -20.42 -30.20
N ASN A 2 -33.64 -21.35 -30.44
CA ASN A 2 -32.65 -21.78 -29.44
C ASN A 2 -31.53 -20.74 -29.37
N ILE A 3 -31.62 -19.82 -28.42
CA ILE A 3 -30.62 -18.79 -28.21
C ILE A 3 -29.35 -19.43 -27.62
N PHE A 4 -28.23 -19.10 -28.23
CA PHE A 4 -26.89 -19.63 -28.03
C PHE A 4 -26.39 -19.43 -26.58
N TYR A 5 -26.54 -20.44 -25.70
CA TYR A 5 -25.96 -20.45 -24.34
C TYR A 5 -24.47 -20.82 -24.29
N ARG A 6 -23.96 -21.55 -25.29
CA ARG A 6 -22.55 -21.98 -25.36
C ARG A 6 -21.52 -20.85 -25.49
N PRO A 7 -21.71 -19.81 -26.34
CA PRO A 7 -20.74 -18.73 -26.41
C PRO A 7 -20.71 -17.91 -25.12
N LEU A 8 -21.85 -17.70 -24.45
CA LEU A 8 -21.90 -16.96 -23.17
C LEU A 8 -21.10 -17.67 -22.06
N LEU A 9 -21.27 -18.99 -21.93
CA LEU A 9 -20.51 -19.80 -20.95
C LEU A 9 -19.01 -19.85 -21.28
N SER A 10 -18.65 -19.87 -22.56
CA SER A 10 -17.26 -19.87 -23.01
C SER A 10 -16.59 -18.51 -22.78
N SER A 11 -17.33 -17.41 -23.00
CA SER A 11 -16.89 -16.05 -22.68
C SER A 11 -16.70 -15.83 -21.19
N ILE A 12 -17.60 -16.37 -20.36
CA ILE A 12 -17.49 -16.29 -18.90
C ILE A 12 -16.28 -17.11 -18.40
N ALA A 13 -16.05 -18.31 -18.94
CA ALA A 13 -14.87 -19.11 -18.63
C ALA A 13 -13.56 -18.44 -19.06
N PHE A 14 -13.55 -17.73 -20.20
CA PHE A 14 -12.41 -16.93 -20.64
C PHE A 14 -12.17 -15.74 -19.72
N ILE A 15 -13.21 -15.05 -19.25
CA ILE A 15 -13.10 -13.94 -18.28
C ILE A 15 -12.49 -14.46 -16.96
N PHE A 16 -12.94 -15.62 -16.48
CA PHE A 16 -12.40 -16.22 -15.25
C PHE A 16 -10.97 -16.77 -15.40
N ALA A 17 -10.60 -17.27 -16.59
CA ALA A 17 -9.23 -17.70 -16.89
C ALA A 17 -8.28 -16.53 -17.14
N SER A 18 -8.80 -15.32 -17.40
CA SER A 18 -8.01 -14.09 -17.61
C SER A 18 -7.74 -13.29 -16.35
N PHE A 19 -8.28 -13.65 -15.18
CA PHE A 19 -7.80 -13.08 -13.93
C PHE A 19 -6.46 -13.72 -13.60
N SER A 20 -5.38 -12.98 -13.85
CA SER A 20 -4.06 -13.37 -13.37
C SER A 20 -4.15 -13.63 -11.86
N VAL A 21 -3.69 -14.80 -11.42
CA VAL A 21 -3.73 -15.26 -10.02
C VAL A 21 -2.66 -14.55 -9.17
N ASN A 22 -1.86 -13.67 -9.77
CA ASN A 22 -1.00 -12.76 -9.04
C ASN A 22 -1.90 -11.70 -8.42
N SER A 23 -2.17 -11.83 -7.11
CA SER A 23 -2.84 -10.74 -6.42
C SER A 23 -2.04 -9.46 -6.61
N ALA A 24 -2.76 -8.48 -7.14
CA ALA A 24 -2.33 -7.13 -7.44
C ALA A 24 -2.31 -6.24 -6.20
N ILE A 25 -2.66 -6.75 -5.01
CA ILE A 25 -2.77 -5.90 -3.83
C ILE A 25 -2.11 -6.56 -2.63
N VAL A 26 -1.14 -5.86 -2.05
CA VAL A 26 -0.35 -6.34 -0.90
C VAL A 26 -0.41 -5.30 0.20
N THR A 27 -0.74 -5.73 1.41
CA THR A 27 -0.73 -4.87 2.59
C THR A 27 0.46 -5.21 3.47
N TYR A 28 1.40 -4.30 3.61
CA TYR A 28 2.43 -4.34 4.65
C TYR A 28 1.79 -3.85 5.94
N ASN A 29 1.78 -4.70 6.96
CA ASN A 29 1.44 -4.32 8.33
C ASN A 29 2.73 -4.20 9.10
N PHE A 30 2.88 -3.13 9.87
CA PHE A 30 4.09 -2.91 10.66
C PHE A 30 3.73 -2.60 12.11
N ASN A 31 4.59 -3.05 13.01
CA ASN A 31 4.55 -2.75 14.43
C ASN A 31 5.88 -2.14 14.85
N GLY A 32 5.85 -1.29 15.88
CA GLY A 32 7.05 -0.65 16.39
C GLY A 32 6.80 0.11 17.68
N LEU A 33 7.76 0.94 18.06
CA LEU A 33 7.70 1.80 19.22
C LEU A 33 8.06 3.22 18.82
N VAL A 34 7.37 4.21 19.37
CA VAL A 34 7.75 5.61 19.22
C VAL A 34 9.13 5.82 19.84
N SER A 35 10.08 6.27 19.04
CA SER A 35 11.47 6.42 19.44
C SER A 35 11.88 7.88 19.63
N GLU A 36 11.24 8.80 18.92
CA GLU A 36 11.56 10.23 19.00
C GLU A 36 10.35 11.09 18.60
N ILE A 37 10.24 12.26 19.22
CA ILE A 37 9.24 13.28 18.88
C ILE A 37 9.94 14.63 18.76
N GLU A 38 9.69 15.29 17.64
CA GLU A 38 10.24 16.59 17.31
C GLU A 38 9.09 17.56 17.00
N ASN A 39 8.96 18.64 17.77
CA ASN A 39 8.02 19.72 17.49
C ASN A 39 8.83 20.99 17.16
N SER A 40 8.87 21.37 15.88
CA SER A 40 9.59 22.56 15.39
C SER A 40 8.77 23.85 15.52
N ALA A 41 7.46 23.74 15.68
CA ALA A 41 6.53 24.86 15.87
C ALA A 41 5.73 24.68 17.18
N GLN A 42 4.40 24.83 17.15
CA GLN A 42 3.59 24.48 18.31
C GLN A 42 3.68 22.98 18.58
N GLU A 43 3.65 22.64 19.87
CA GLU A 43 3.61 21.25 20.30
C GLU A 43 2.29 20.62 19.87
N PHE A 44 2.36 19.71 18.90
CA PHE A 44 1.22 18.93 18.43
C PHE A 44 1.26 17.51 19.00
N PHE A 45 2.44 16.88 18.97
CA PHE A 45 2.66 15.57 19.56
C PHE A 45 3.26 15.73 20.96
N ASP A 46 2.60 15.17 21.98
CA ASP A 46 3.09 15.17 23.37
C ASP A 46 4.30 14.24 23.52
N PRO A 47 5.52 14.78 23.74
CA PRO A 47 6.71 13.95 23.85
C PRO A 47 6.68 13.00 25.05
N PHE A 48 6.08 13.41 26.17
CA PHE A 48 6.10 12.64 27.41
C PHE A 48 5.08 11.50 27.41
N GLY A 49 3.90 11.74 26.82
CA GLY A 49 2.84 10.75 26.74
C GLY A 49 3.04 9.71 25.65
N LEU A 50 3.89 9.97 24.65
CA LEU A 50 3.99 9.13 23.46
C LEU A 50 5.31 8.39 23.30
N LEU A 51 6.41 8.82 23.93
CA LEU A 51 7.69 8.10 23.83
C LEU A 51 7.56 6.67 24.38
N GLY A 52 7.97 5.70 23.57
CA GLY A 52 7.85 4.27 23.90
C GLY A 52 6.46 3.67 23.68
N GLU A 53 5.46 4.45 23.25
CA GLU A 53 4.14 3.91 22.91
C GLU A 53 4.20 2.98 21.69
N GLN A 54 3.28 2.01 21.69
CA GLN A 54 3.16 1.07 20.58
C GLN A 54 2.71 1.80 19.31
N VAL A 55 3.44 1.55 18.23
CA VAL A 55 3.07 1.93 16.88
C VAL A 55 2.49 0.72 16.17
N THR A 56 1.36 0.90 15.51
CA THR A 56 0.81 -0.06 14.54
C THR A 56 0.47 0.71 13.28
N GLY A 57 0.70 0.11 12.12
CA GLY A 57 0.35 0.77 10.87
C GLY A 57 0.33 -0.17 9.70
N SER A 58 -0.05 0.38 8.55
CA SER A 58 -0.11 -0.38 7.31
C SER A 58 0.08 0.47 6.07
N PHE A 59 0.59 -0.16 5.02
CA PHE A 59 0.61 0.35 3.65
C PHE A 59 -0.01 -0.71 2.76
N THR A 60 -1.07 -0.37 2.04
CA THR A 60 -1.65 -1.24 1.02
C THR A 60 -1.22 -0.77 -0.33
N LEU A 61 -0.66 -1.66 -1.14
CA LEU A 61 -0.07 -1.35 -2.43
C LEU A 61 -0.79 -2.00 -3.59
N ASP A 62 -0.73 -1.37 -4.76
CA ASP A 62 -1.08 -1.98 -6.03
C ASP A 62 0.19 -2.52 -6.72
N THR A 63 0.33 -3.84 -6.77
CA THR A 63 1.43 -4.59 -7.39
C THR A 63 1.06 -5.11 -8.79
N SER A 64 0.02 -4.58 -9.44
CA SER A 64 -0.41 -5.04 -10.77
C SER A 64 0.45 -4.56 -11.94
N ALA A 65 1.17 -3.46 -11.78
CA ALA A 65 1.96 -2.83 -12.83
C ALA A 65 3.45 -2.88 -12.49
N PRO A 66 4.33 -3.18 -13.47
CA PRO A 66 5.76 -3.25 -13.25
C PRO A 66 6.31 -1.95 -12.69
N ILE A 67 7.22 -2.05 -11.74
CA ILE A 67 7.94 -0.92 -11.18
C ILE A 67 8.73 -0.25 -12.30
N ARG A 68 8.49 1.05 -12.52
CA ARG A 68 9.24 1.85 -13.51
C ARG A 68 10.41 2.61 -12.89
N GLY A 69 10.88 2.11 -11.75
CA GLY A 69 11.79 2.82 -10.90
C GLY A 69 13.17 3.01 -11.54
N ARG A 70 13.83 4.12 -11.19
CA ARG A 70 15.21 4.35 -11.62
C ARG A 70 16.14 3.55 -10.74
N LEU A 71 17.01 2.75 -11.36
CA LEU A 71 18.11 2.10 -10.67
C LEU A 71 19.17 3.13 -10.27
N GLU A 72 19.47 3.22 -8.98
CA GLU A 72 20.68 3.87 -8.47
C GLU A 72 21.65 2.81 -7.97
N THR A 73 22.91 2.91 -8.42
CA THR A 73 23.96 1.96 -8.06
C THR A 73 24.95 2.64 -7.12
N SER A 74 25.09 2.11 -5.90
CA SER A 74 26.22 2.41 -5.02
C SER A 74 27.23 1.25 -5.02
N TYR A 75 28.42 1.45 -4.45
CA TYR A 75 29.46 0.42 -4.40
C TYR A 75 29.03 -0.84 -3.61
N TYR A 76 27.98 -0.74 -2.77
CA TYR A 76 27.53 -1.81 -1.88
C TYR A 76 26.05 -2.18 -2.01
N TRP A 77 25.24 -1.41 -2.76
CA TRP A 77 23.78 -1.55 -2.80
C TRP A 77 23.22 -1.13 -4.14
N TRP A 78 22.21 -1.87 -4.61
CA TRP A 78 21.37 -1.53 -5.74
C TRP A 78 20.05 -1.00 -5.18
N SER A 79 19.59 0.18 -5.62
CA SER A 79 18.28 0.70 -5.22
C SER A 79 17.37 0.96 -6.41
N VAL A 80 16.10 0.57 -6.28
CA VAL A 80 15.06 0.86 -7.26
C VAL A 80 14.05 1.81 -6.62
N HIS A 81 13.87 2.98 -7.24
CA HIS A 81 12.94 4.02 -6.74
C HIS A 81 11.76 4.17 -7.69
N ASP A 82 10.57 3.73 -7.27
CA ASP A 82 9.33 3.96 -8.00
C ASP A 82 8.55 5.11 -7.40
N ASN A 83 8.28 6.12 -8.23
CA ASN A 83 7.46 7.29 -7.88
C ASN A 83 6.09 7.28 -8.57
N GLU A 84 5.77 6.25 -9.37
CA GLU A 84 4.58 6.26 -10.22
C GLU A 84 3.33 5.66 -9.57
N ARG A 85 3.47 4.82 -8.53
CA ARG A 85 2.38 4.34 -7.64
C ARG A 85 2.77 3.13 -6.77
N PRO A 86 3.01 3.30 -5.47
CA PRO A 86 3.03 2.16 -4.56
C PRO A 86 1.78 2.07 -3.68
N ALA A 87 1.29 3.11 -3.00
CA ALA A 87 0.31 2.95 -1.92
C ALA A 87 -1.12 3.38 -2.31
N LEU A 88 -2.08 2.47 -2.24
CA LEU A 88 -3.51 2.80 -2.35
C LEU A 88 -4.03 3.51 -1.10
N THR A 89 -3.56 3.05 0.06
CA THR A 89 -3.92 3.60 1.38
C THR A 89 -2.79 3.33 2.35
N SER A 90 -2.53 4.27 3.26
CA SER A 90 -1.67 4.02 4.41
C SER A 90 -2.32 4.45 5.72
N SER A 91 -1.86 3.87 6.82
CA SER A 91 -2.33 4.23 8.15
C SER A 91 -1.25 4.03 9.20
N ILE A 92 -1.37 4.82 10.26
CA ILE A 92 -0.55 4.66 11.45
C ILE A 92 -1.35 5.06 12.70
N SER A 93 -1.15 4.31 13.77
CA SER A 93 -1.77 4.47 15.07
C SER A 93 -0.73 4.39 16.16
N PHE A 94 -0.82 5.30 17.13
CA PHE A 94 -0.02 5.32 18.36
C PHE A 94 -0.72 6.18 19.42
N GLY A 95 -0.65 5.78 20.68
CA GLY A 95 -1.51 6.33 21.73
C GLY A 95 -3.00 6.26 21.33
N ASP A 96 -3.72 7.37 21.48
CA ASP A 96 -5.13 7.51 21.08
C ASP A 96 -5.33 8.07 19.65
N MET A 97 -4.25 8.21 18.88
CA MET A 97 -4.28 8.84 17.56
C MET A 97 -4.27 7.81 16.43
N LEU A 98 -5.03 8.11 15.37
CA LEU A 98 -5.09 7.34 14.13
C LEU A 98 -5.02 8.29 12.94
N PHE A 99 -4.02 8.09 12.10
CA PHE A 99 -3.85 8.80 10.84
C PHE A 99 -4.12 7.82 9.70
N LYS A 100 -4.92 8.25 8.72
CA LYS A 100 -5.20 7.51 7.50
C LYS A 100 -4.94 8.44 6.34
N LEU A 101 -4.10 8.00 5.42
CA LEU A 101 -3.84 8.67 4.18
C LEU A 101 -4.52 7.83 3.10
N ASN A 102 -5.41 8.47 2.37
CA ASN A 102 -5.98 7.91 1.15
C ASN A 102 -5.27 8.63 0.00
N ASN A 103 -4.87 7.87 -1.01
CA ASN A 103 -4.21 8.39 -2.19
C ASN A 103 -5.20 9.22 -3.02
N GLU A 104 -5.33 10.51 -2.69
CA GLU A 104 -6.07 11.49 -3.50
C GLU A 104 -5.14 12.23 -4.49
N GLY A 105 -3.83 12.04 -4.37
CA GLY A 105 -2.81 12.82 -5.10
C GLY A 105 -2.75 14.29 -4.68
N VAL A 106 -1.73 15.00 -5.16
CA VAL A 106 -1.60 16.45 -5.04
C VAL A 106 -2.08 17.08 -6.34
N TYR A 107 -3.05 17.99 -6.26
CA TYR A 107 -3.49 18.73 -7.44
C TYR A 107 -2.37 19.64 -7.95
N ILE A 108 -2.00 19.49 -9.22
CA ILE A 108 -1.03 20.34 -9.90
C ILE A 108 -1.78 21.18 -10.95
N GLU A 109 -1.88 22.49 -10.68
CA GLU A 109 -2.61 23.46 -11.52
C GLU A 109 -2.08 23.51 -12.97
N GLU A 110 -0.76 23.34 -13.17
CA GLU A 110 -0.15 23.33 -14.50
C GLU A 110 -0.71 22.23 -15.42
N TYR A 111 -1.11 21.09 -14.85
CA TYR A 111 -1.58 19.92 -15.58
C TYR A 111 -3.09 19.66 -15.40
N ASP A 112 -3.77 20.44 -14.55
CA ASP A 112 -5.17 20.22 -14.14
C ASP A 112 -5.45 18.77 -13.68
N GLU A 113 -4.47 18.18 -12.98
CA GLU A 113 -4.45 16.76 -12.64
C GLU A 113 -3.92 16.55 -11.21
N TYR A 114 -4.31 15.44 -10.59
CA TYR A 114 -3.80 15.00 -9.30
C TYR A 114 -2.65 14.01 -9.50
N TYR A 115 -1.49 14.29 -8.92
CA TYR A 115 -0.31 13.43 -8.99
C TYR A 115 -0.04 12.81 -7.61
N PRO A 116 0.02 11.47 -7.49
CA PRO A 116 0.48 10.85 -6.25
C PRO A 116 1.94 11.23 -5.98
N GLU A 117 2.26 11.62 -4.75
CA GLU A 117 3.64 11.84 -4.28
C GLU A 117 4.07 10.67 -3.38
N GLU A 118 4.11 9.48 -3.95
CA GLU A 118 4.39 8.25 -3.22
C GLU A 118 5.66 7.62 -3.74
N MET A 119 6.41 6.96 -2.86
CA MET A 119 7.67 6.33 -3.24
C MET A 119 7.79 4.94 -2.63
N LEU A 120 8.10 3.96 -3.47
CA LEU A 120 8.61 2.66 -3.08
C LEU A 120 10.09 2.64 -3.43
N GLU A 121 10.89 2.35 -2.42
CA GLU A 121 12.32 2.18 -2.55
C GLU A 121 12.68 0.79 -2.08
N MET A 122 13.44 0.10 -2.92
CA MET A 122 13.87 -1.27 -2.66
C MET A 122 15.38 -1.30 -2.67
N TYR A 123 15.99 -1.97 -1.69
CA TYR A 123 17.42 -2.16 -1.58
C TYR A 123 17.72 -3.64 -1.76
N ASP A 124 18.62 -3.94 -2.69
CA ASP A 124 19.13 -5.30 -2.87
C ASP A 124 20.65 -5.31 -2.64
N GLY A 125 21.09 -6.26 -1.82
CA GLY A 125 22.49 -6.48 -1.50
C GLY A 125 23.17 -7.23 -2.65
N PRO A 126 24.45 -6.97 -2.96
CA PRO A 126 25.11 -7.62 -4.08
C PRO A 126 25.27 -9.11 -3.79
N THR A 127 24.97 -9.95 -4.78
CA THR A 127 25.34 -11.37 -4.75
C THR A 127 26.87 -11.47 -4.75
N PHE A 128 27.47 -11.99 -3.68
CA PHE A 128 28.88 -12.39 -3.69
C PHE A 128 28.98 -13.90 -3.89
N ASP A 129 30.16 -14.37 -4.31
CA ASP A 129 30.44 -15.78 -4.63
C ASP A 129 30.11 -16.79 -3.48
N ASP A 130 29.75 -16.30 -2.28
CA ASP A 130 29.40 -17.06 -1.09
C ASP A 130 27.92 -16.90 -0.62
N GLY A 131 27.08 -16.13 -1.32
CA GLY A 131 25.64 -15.99 -1.02
C GLY A 131 25.07 -14.57 -1.17
N HIS A 132 23.75 -14.46 -0.90
CA HIS A 132 23.00 -13.21 -0.91
C HIS A 132 23.42 -12.32 0.27
N ILE A 133 23.66 -11.03 0.02
CA ILE A 133 23.73 -10.00 1.07
C ILE A 133 22.31 -9.53 1.28
N GLY A 134 21.84 -9.47 2.53
CA GLY A 134 20.43 -9.19 2.81
C GLY A 134 19.92 -7.86 2.24
N ASP A 135 18.62 -7.64 2.28
CA ASP A 135 17.90 -6.66 1.47
C ASP A 135 17.06 -5.69 2.32
N GLY A 136 16.29 -4.81 1.67
CA GLY A 136 15.39 -3.88 2.36
C GLY A 136 14.30 -3.27 1.50
N ILE A 137 13.24 -2.80 2.17
CA ILE A 137 12.12 -2.06 1.56
C ILE A 137 11.90 -0.77 2.35
N SER A 138 11.62 0.33 1.66
CA SER A 138 11.04 1.54 2.21
C SER A 138 9.84 2.01 1.40
N LEU A 139 8.84 2.50 2.10
CA LEU A 139 7.60 3.04 1.55
C LEU A 139 7.34 4.41 2.11
N LYS A 140 6.92 5.33 1.25
CA LYS A 140 6.54 6.70 1.59
C LYS A 140 5.20 7.04 0.95
N ASP A 141 4.33 7.63 1.73
CA ASP A 141 3.04 8.16 1.33
C ASP A 141 2.92 9.61 1.81
N TYR A 142 2.30 10.42 0.96
CA TYR A 142 2.15 11.85 1.11
C TYR A 142 0.70 12.24 0.85
N ALA A 143 0.09 12.91 1.83
CA ALA A 143 -1.25 13.47 1.69
C ALA A 143 -1.26 14.96 2.00
N ARG A 144 -1.85 15.77 1.12
CA ARG A 144 -2.08 17.20 1.33
C ARG A 144 -3.56 17.53 1.19
N LYS A 145 -4.08 18.32 2.12
CA LYS A 145 -5.42 18.89 2.03
C LYS A 145 -5.37 20.41 2.18
N THR A 146 -5.90 21.11 1.19
CA THR A 146 -6.02 22.57 1.21
C THR A 146 -7.47 22.98 1.47
N THR A 147 -7.67 23.84 2.46
CA THR A 147 -8.97 24.45 2.81
C THR A 147 -8.91 25.94 2.48
N LEU A 148 -9.83 26.39 1.63
CA LEU A 148 -9.92 27.80 1.24
C LEU A 148 -10.83 28.58 2.20
N PHE A 149 -10.38 29.76 2.61
CA PHE A 149 -11.15 30.74 3.36
C PHE A 149 -11.27 32.05 2.57
N SER A 150 -12.15 32.95 3.00
CA SER A 150 -12.31 34.25 2.35
C SER A 150 -11.07 35.15 2.45
N ASN A 151 -10.21 34.93 3.44
CA ASN A 151 -9.02 35.71 3.74
C ASN A 151 -7.72 34.90 3.68
N GLY A 152 -7.72 33.69 3.13
CA GLY A 152 -6.53 32.84 3.18
C GLY A 152 -6.77 31.37 2.87
N THR A 153 -5.76 30.54 3.13
CA THR A 153 -5.78 29.09 2.95
C THR A 153 -5.15 28.37 4.13
N LEU A 154 -5.69 27.23 4.54
CA LEU A 154 -5.03 26.28 5.43
C LEU A 154 -4.66 25.03 4.65
N GLU A 155 -3.38 24.72 4.59
CA GLU A 155 -2.86 23.49 4.03
C GLU A 155 -2.39 22.59 5.16
N ARG A 156 -2.96 21.38 5.23
CA ARG A 156 -2.50 20.32 6.13
C ARG A 156 -1.82 19.25 5.31
N THR A 157 -0.59 18.92 5.68
CA THR A 157 0.25 17.96 4.99
C THR A 157 0.69 16.85 5.96
N LEU A 158 0.57 15.60 5.52
CA LEU A 158 1.03 14.42 6.22
C LEU A 158 2.06 13.70 5.34
N HIS A 159 3.23 13.40 5.91
CA HIS A 159 4.23 12.52 5.31
C HIS A 159 4.35 11.29 6.19
N LEU A 160 3.95 10.13 5.70
CA LEU A 160 4.15 8.87 6.37
C LEU A 160 5.21 8.08 5.62
N SER A 161 6.19 7.56 6.33
CA SER A 161 7.17 6.66 5.75
C SER A 161 7.56 5.58 6.74
N PHE A 162 7.92 4.41 6.21
CA PHE A 162 8.63 3.40 6.95
C PHE A 162 9.63 2.69 6.04
N GLY A 163 10.56 1.97 6.64
CA GLY A 163 11.44 1.07 5.93
C GLY A 163 12.11 0.11 6.89
N PHE A 164 12.52 -1.03 6.35
CA PHE A 164 13.18 -2.10 7.08
C PHE A 164 14.18 -2.79 6.18
N ARG A 165 15.23 -3.31 6.80
CA ARG A 165 16.31 -4.05 6.14
C ARG A 165 16.82 -5.16 7.04
N ASP A 166 17.36 -6.19 6.44
CA ASP A 166 18.08 -7.28 7.09
C ASP A 166 19.37 -7.46 6.30
N PHE A 167 20.53 -7.48 6.96
CA PHE A 167 21.82 -7.66 6.30
C PHE A 167 22.27 -9.12 6.27
N ILE A 168 21.54 -10.01 6.96
CA ILE A 168 21.87 -11.43 7.11
C ILE A 168 20.92 -12.29 6.28
N ASN A 169 19.62 -12.00 6.32
CA ASN A 169 18.61 -12.75 5.59
C ASN A 169 18.16 -11.97 4.37
N ASP A 170 18.19 -12.63 3.21
CA ASP A 170 17.47 -12.21 2.01
C ASP A 170 16.01 -12.66 2.18
N PHE A 171 15.10 -11.68 2.35
CA PHE A 171 13.67 -11.90 2.46
C PHE A 171 12.89 -11.44 1.22
N LEU A 172 13.60 -10.86 0.24
CA LEU A 172 13.13 -10.44 -1.07
C LEU A 172 13.75 -11.38 -2.11
N ALA A 173 13.21 -12.59 -2.22
CA ALA A 173 13.69 -13.53 -3.22
C ALA A 173 13.51 -12.96 -4.65
N PHE A 174 14.60 -12.52 -5.26
CA PHE A 174 14.70 -12.22 -6.69
C PHE A 174 15.12 -13.50 -7.42
N ASP A 175 14.44 -13.89 -8.51
CA ASP A 175 14.86 -15.07 -9.28
C ASP A 175 16.27 -14.82 -9.90
N GLU A 176 17.14 -15.84 -9.96
CA GLU A 176 18.53 -15.71 -10.49
C GLU A 176 18.60 -15.22 -11.95
N ASP A 177 17.53 -15.45 -12.73
CA ASP A 177 17.39 -14.97 -14.12
C ASP A 177 16.76 -13.57 -14.21
N THR A 178 16.33 -13.00 -13.08
CA THR A 178 15.81 -11.64 -13.00
C THR A 178 16.98 -10.71 -13.21
N LEU A 179 17.09 -10.14 -14.40
CA LEU A 179 17.78 -8.87 -14.53
C LEU A 179 17.02 -7.92 -13.59
N LEU A 180 17.62 -7.60 -12.43
CA LEU A 180 17.18 -6.63 -11.40
C LEU A 180 16.87 -5.21 -11.94
N ARG A 181 16.72 -5.08 -13.25
CA ARG A 181 16.69 -3.85 -14.03
C ARG A 181 15.28 -3.43 -14.41
N ASP A 182 14.31 -4.34 -14.50
CA ASP A 182 12.96 -4.01 -15.00
C ASP A 182 11.80 -4.86 -14.42
N GLU A 183 12.05 -5.80 -13.49
CA GLU A 183 11.01 -6.70 -12.97
C GLU A 183 10.74 -6.47 -11.48
N MET A 184 9.45 -6.51 -11.13
CA MET A 184 8.99 -6.42 -9.75
C MET A 184 9.51 -7.63 -8.94
N PRO A 185 9.88 -7.43 -7.67
CA PRO A 185 10.06 -8.55 -6.75
C PRO A 185 8.80 -9.39 -6.71
N ASP A 186 9.00 -10.67 -6.44
CA ASP A 186 7.86 -11.56 -6.25
C ASP A 186 7.12 -11.25 -4.95
N PHE A 187 6.21 -10.28 -5.01
CA PHE A 187 5.26 -10.03 -3.93
C PHE A 187 4.20 -11.15 -3.78
N THR A 188 4.32 -12.27 -4.50
CA THR A 188 3.51 -13.46 -4.22
C THR A 188 3.94 -14.19 -2.96
N SER A 189 5.20 -14.05 -2.57
CA SER A 189 5.72 -14.60 -1.32
C SER A 189 5.49 -13.63 -0.16
N PRO A 190 4.91 -14.08 0.96
CA PRO A 190 4.72 -13.21 2.12
C PRO A 190 6.08 -12.85 2.73
N VAL A 191 6.33 -11.55 2.89
CA VAL A 191 7.44 -11.02 3.69
C VAL A 191 7.06 -11.07 5.16
N SER A 192 7.98 -11.56 5.98
CA SER A 192 7.87 -11.59 7.44
C SER A 192 9.23 -11.22 8.02
N TRP A 193 9.30 -10.02 8.60
CA TRP A 193 10.50 -9.44 9.18
C TRP A 193 10.25 -9.14 10.65
N PHE A 194 11.21 -9.48 11.51
CA PHE A 194 11.13 -9.25 12.95
C PHE A 194 12.47 -8.79 13.49
N ASP A 195 12.44 -7.72 14.28
CA ASP A 195 13.60 -7.31 15.04
C ASP A 195 13.45 -7.61 16.53
N ASN A 196 14.11 -8.70 16.95
CA ASN A 196 14.14 -9.14 18.34
C ASN A 196 15.25 -8.47 19.16
N ASP A 197 16.18 -7.75 18.50
CA ASP A 197 17.29 -7.05 19.14
C ASP A 197 17.54 -5.71 18.44
N LEU A 198 16.80 -4.69 18.90
CA LEU A 198 16.88 -3.30 18.44
C LEU A 198 18.26 -2.64 18.69
N THR A 199 19.22 -3.35 19.28
CA THR A 199 20.60 -2.88 19.48
C THR A 199 21.58 -3.45 18.47
N SER A 200 21.15 -4.40 17.63
CA SER A 200 21.97 -5.01 16.59
C SER A 200 22.00 -4.17 15.32
N ASP A 201 23.15 -4.14 14.65
CA ASP A 201 23.28 -3.49 13.32
C ASP A 201 22.96 -4.47 12.17
N SER A 202 22.63 -5.73 12.47
CA SER A 202 22.37 -6.76 11.46
C SER A 202 21.01 -6.66 10.80
N GLN A 203 20.06 -6.00 11.45
CA GLN A 203 18.73 -5.72 10.93
C GLN A 203 18.27 -4.40 11.52
N SER A 204 17.47 -3.64 10.80
CA SER A 204 17.00 -2.36 11.28
C SER A 204 15.76 -1.95 10.56
N GLY A 205 14.80 -1.39 11.29
CA GLY A 205 13.60 -0.82 10.70
C GLY A 205 13.14 0.40 11.46
N GLY A 206 12.57 1.35 10.75
CA GLY A 206 12.06 2.57 11.33
C GLY A 206 11.19 3.35 10.37
N GLY A 207 10.70 4.48 10.83
CA GLY A 207 9.88 5.36 10.01
C GLY A 207 9.54 6.65 10.71
N SER A 208 8.72 7.44 10.04
CA SER A 208 8.23 8.69 10.61
C SER A 208 6.88 9.09 10.06
N LEU A 209 6.08 9.74 10.91
CA LEU A 209 4.94 10.54 10.54
C LEU A 209 5.26 12.02 10.80
N ARG A 210 5.23 12.86 9.76
CA ARG A 210 5.34 14.31 9.89
C ARG A 210 4.02 14.98 9.54
N LEU A 211 3.56 15.87 10.41
CA LEU A 211 2.40 16.72 10.21
C LEU A 211 2.86 18.17 10.09
N ILE A 212 2.45 18.83 9.00
CA ILE A 212 2.70 20.24 8.77
C ILE A 212 1.36 20.93 8.53
N GLU A 213 1.14 22.05 9.21
CA GLU A 213 0.07 22.99 8.88
C GLU A 213 0.69 24.29 8.40
N ARG A 214 0.36 24.70 7.18
CA ARG A 214 0.69 25.99 6.60
C ARG A 214 -0.57 26.82 6.53
N VAL A 215 -0.56 27.99 7.15
CA VAL A 215 -1.64 28.98 7.07
C VAL A 215 -1.15 30.17 6.26
N ASP A 216 -1.81 30.45 5.15
CA ASP A 216 -1.60 31.64 4.33
C ASP A 216 -2.76 32.61 4.61
N ASP A 217 -2.53 33.71 5.31
CA ASP A 217 -3.54 34.74 5.57
C ASP A 217 -3.16 36.05 4.88
N LEU A 218 -4.12 36.67 4.19
CA LEU A 218 -3.88 37.90 3.44
C LEU A 218 -3.39 39.07 4.30
N ASN A 219 -3.67 39.06 5.60
CA ASN A 219 -3.32 40.13 6.55
C ASN A 219 -2.04 39.84 7.33
N THR A 220 -1.78 38.57 7.68
CA THR A 220 -0.63 38.18 8.52
C THR A 220 0.47 37.43 7.76
N GLY A 221 0.25 37.10 6.49
CA GLY A 221 1.17 36.35 5.65
C GLY A 221 1.16 34.84 5.94
N VAL A 222 2.24 34.17 5.56
CA VAL A 222 2.40 32.72 5.71
C VAL A 222 2.95 32.38 7.10
N THR A 223 2.30 31.43 7.78
CA THR A 223 2.72 30.89 9.07
C THR A 223 2.66 29.36 9.07
N TYR A 224 3.44 28.74 9.97
CA TYR A 224 3.48 27.29 10.14
C TYR A 224 3.14 26.95 11.59
N PRO A 225 1.86 26.99 11.99
CA PRO A 225 1.47 26.72 13.38
C PRO A 225 1.83 25.31 13.84
N VAL A 226 1.84 24.33 12.93
CA VAL A 226 2.22 22.94 13.23
C VAL A 226 3.34 22.51 12.28
N ASP A 227 4.42 22.00 12.86
CA ASP A 227 5.47 21.27 12.18
C ASP A 227 6.05 20.28 13.18
N SER A 228 5.51 19.07 13.15
CA SER A 228 5.74 18.07 14.18
C SER A 228 5.97 16.71 13.54
N THR A 229 6.97 15.98 14.05
CA THR A 229 7.37 14.68 13.55
C THR A 229 7.42 13.68 14.69
N VAL A 230 6.78 12.52 14.49
CA VAL A 230 7.00 11.32 15.31
C VAL A 230 7.88 10.37 14.52
N ARG A 231 8.97 9.89 15.12
CA ARG A 231 9.77 8.79 14.59
C ARG A 231 9.53 7.54 15.39
N PHE A 232 9.62 6.40 14.73
CA PHE A 232 9.41 5.12 15.35
C PHE A 232 10.44 4.10 14.88
N THR A 233 10.77 3.17 15.76
CA THR A 233 11.60 2.00 15.48
C THR A 233 10.68 0.81 15.29
N LEU A 234 10.86 0.06 14.20
CA LEU A 234 10.03 -1.09 13.89
C LEU A 234 10.49 -2.32 14.69
N THR A 235 9.52 -3.15 15.09
CA THR A 235 9.75 -4.46 15.70
C THR A 235 9.30 -5.59 14.79
N SER A 236 8.34 -5.33 13.89
CA SER A 236 7.94 -6.31 12.88
C SER A 236 7.30 -5.68 11.67
N VAL A 237 7.42 -6.39 10.54
CA VAL A 237 6.72 -6.11 9.29
C VAL A 237 6.23 -7.43 8.71
N GLU A 238 4.95 -7.48 8.37
CA GLU A 238 4.31 -8.65 7.77
C GLU A 238 3.46 -8.24 6.59
N THR A 239 3.58 -8.94 5.46
CA THR A 239 2.70 -8.70 4.32
C THR A 239 1.50 -9.63 4.34
N VAL A 240 0.32 -9.07 4.09
CA VAL A 240 -0.89 -9.81 3.79
C VAL A 240 -1.25 -9.54 2.34
N LYS A 241 -1.29 -10.61 1.55
CA LYS A 241 -1.75 -10.54 0.18
C LYS A 241 -3.28 -10.49 0.16
N VAL A 242 -3.87 -9.49 -0.48
CA VAL A 242 -5.30 -9.48 -0.76
C VAL A 242 -5.52 -10.44 -1.92
N SER A 243 -5.67 -11.72 -1.62
CA SER A 243 -5.85 -12.74 -2.64
C SER A 243 -7.18 -12.53 -3.37
N SER A 244 -7.15 -12.58 -4.71
CA SER A 244 -8.33 -12.83 -5.51
C SER A 244 -9.04 -14.08 -4.96
N PRO A 245 -10.39 -14.13 -4.95
CA PRO A 245 -11.08 -15.32 -4.51
C PRO A 245 -10.54 -16.53 -5.28
N THR A 246 -10.25 -17.62 -4.57
CA THR A 246 -9.69 -18.83 -5.18
C THR A 246 -10.52 -19.25 -6.38
N MET A 247 -9.91 -19.91 -7.37
CA MET A 247 -10.63 -20.39 -8.55
C MET A 247 -11.85 -21.25 -8.15
N ASN A 248 -11.76 -21.97 -7.03
CA ASN A 248 -12.86 -22.69 -6.40
C ASN A 248 -14.04 -21.79 -5.99
N PHE A 249 -13.78 -20.65 -5.33
CA PHE A 249 -14.82 -19.67 -5.01
C PHE A 249 -15.50 -19.13 -6.27
N SER A 250 -14.73 -18.80 -7.30
CA SER A 250 -15.27 -18.35 -8.59
C SER A 250 -16.14 -19.41 -9.27
N PHE A 251 -15.75 -20.69 -9.19
CA PHE A 251 -16.59 -21.81 -9.65
C PHE A 251 -17.87 -21.97 -8.84
N TYR A 252 -17.82 -21.85 -7.52
CA TYR A 252 -19.02 -21.92 -6.67
C TYR A 252 -19.96 -20.75 -6.94
N LEU A 253 -19.43 -19.56 -7.11
CA LEU A 253 -20.20 -18.37 -7.47
C LEU A 253 -20.89 -18.54 -8.83
N LEU A 254 -20.16 -19.03 -9.84
CA LEU A 254 -20.71 -19.34 -11.16
C LEU A 254 -21.81 -20.41 -11.10
N ALA A 255 -21.58 -21.50 -10.37
CA ALA A 255 -22.57 -22.55 -10.16
C ALA A 255 -23.82 -22.02 -9.44
N GLY A 256 -23.64 -21.13 -8.46
CA GLY A 256 -24.71 -20.42 -7.77
C GLY A 256 -25.54 -19.56 -8.73
N PHE A 257 -24.91 -18.75 -9.58
CA PHE A 257 -25.61 -17.96 -10.60
C PHE A 257 -26.38 -18.83 -11.59
N LEU A 258 -25.81 -19.96 -12.04
CA LEU A 258 -26.49 -20.90 -12.94
C LEU A 258 -27.70 -21.56 -12.28
N LEU A 259 -27.58 -21.94 -11.01
CA LEU A 259 -28.70 -22.48 -10.24
C LEU A 259 -29.80 -21.43 -10.05
N PHE A 260 -29.44 -20.19 -9.73
CA PHE A 260 -30.38 -19.09 -9.56
C PHE A 260 -31.13 -18.78 -10.87
N ALA A 261 -30.43 -18.71 -11.99
CA ALA A 261 -31.04 -18.52 -13.31
C ALA A 261 -32.00 -19.67 -13.68
N LYS A 262 -31.64 -20.91 -13.34
CA LYS A 262 -32.51 -22.08 -13.54
C LYS A 262 -33.77 -22.04 -12.68
N LEU A 263 -33.65 -21.63 -11.41
CA LEU A 263 -34.78 -21.50 -10.49
C LEU A 263 -35.73 -20.38 -10.93
N ARG A 264 -35.20 -19.20 -11.29
CA ARG A 264 -36.00 -18.06 -11.79
C ARG A 264 -36.76 -18.39 -13.07
N ASN A 265 -36.15 -19.15 -14.00
CA ASN A 265 -36.86 -19.62 -15.19
C ASN A 265 -37.96 -20.64 -14.84
N ARG A 266 -37.75 -21.50 -13.84
CA ARG A 266 -38.78 -22.44 -13.36
C ARG A 266 -39.98 -21.72 -12.75
N GLU A 267 -39.76 -20.71 -11.91
CA GLU A 267 -40.85 -19.91 -11.35
C GLU A 267 -41.61 -19.13 -12.43
N PHE A 268 -40.91 -18.54 -13.39
CA PHE A 268 -41.55 -17.89 -14.54
C PHE A 268 -42.41 -18.88 -15.34
N PHE A 269 -41.90 -20.08 -15.63
CA PHE A 269 -42.67 -21.10 -16.35
C PHE A 269 -43.87 -21.60 -15.55
N ASN A 270 -43.73 -21.85 -14.24
CA ASN A 270 -44.83 -22.28 -13.39
C ASN A 270 -45.93 -21.21 -13.32
N ASN A 271 -45.55 -19.94 -13.10
CA ASN A 271 -46.51 -18.83 -13.05
C ASN A 271 -47.19 -18.59 -14.41
N PHE A 272 -46.46 -18.77 -15.52
CA PHE A 272 -47.02 -18.65 -16.86
C PHE A 272 -48.09 -19.72 -17.12
N PHE A 273 -47.83 -20.98 -16.79
CA PHE A 273 -48.81 -22.07 -16.97
C PHE A 273 -49.98 -22.01 -15.97
N GLU A 274 -49.78 -21.51 -14.75
CA GLU A 274 -50.89 -21.26 -13.82
C GLU A 274 -51.81 -20.14 -14.32
N SER A 275 -51.26 -19.07 -14.91
CA SER A 275 -52.05 -17.96 -15.47
C SER A 275 -52.87 -18.31 -16.71
N GLN A 276 -52.56 -19.43 -17.39
CA GLN A 276 -53.30 -19.93 -18.56
C GLN A 276 -54.41 -20.92 -18.18
N ASN A 277 -54.48 -21.35 -16.92
CA ASN A 277 -55.47 -22.31 -16.41
C ASN A 277 -56.52 -21.66 -15.48
N GLN A 278 -56.56 -20.32 -15.41
CA GLN A 278 -57.67 -19.53 -14.86
C GLN A 278 -58.49 -18.92 -15.99
#